data_AF-A0A5C1QFV2-F1
#
_entry.id   AF-A0A5C1QFV2-F1
#
_cell.length_a   1.000
_cell.length_b   1.000
_cell.length_c   1.000
_cell.angle_alpha   90.00
_cell.angle_beta   90.00
_cell.angle_gamma   90.00
#
_symmetry.space_group_name_H-M   'P 1'
#
loop_
_entity.id
_entity.type
_entity.pdbx_description
1 polymer ?
#
loop_
_entity_poly.entity_id
_entity_poly.type
_entity_poly.pdbx_seq_one_letter_code
_entity_poly.pdbx_strand_id
1 'polypeptide(L)'
;MLTISYTDIDKQLATNIVNRVTSLLEEEFAKIDKIRNTDQYSVITDKMSVVEADLERLQDQIIEFQTLHNIMDVEIVAEELVKQVSEFQSELLKKEVEIESYGKVSNIRDPGYTKLINEKEAILNAISKLENGEVGDYPPVKDLPRLALELTKLKREADVKLVAYKALVQQSETLKLTAEGTGSTFQVLEYAEVPEMKSGPSRGKLVIIVTFAGFFFSIFFVFLKEAWMNIKNDPEKMKRLRGEK
;
A
#
# COMPACT_ATOMS: atom_id res chain seq x y z
N MET A 1 -18.52 -10.88 16.10
CA MET A 1 -18.41 -11.74 17.30
C MET A 1 -18.84 -13.13 16.90
N LEU A 2 -17.95 -14.11 17.05
CA LEU A 2 -18.25 -15.52 16.82
C LEU A 2 -18.66 -16.13 18.16
N THR A 3 -19.72 -16.95 18.18
CA THR A 3 -20.13 -17.69 19.38
C THR A 3 -20.00 -19.18 19.11
N ILE A 4 -19.20 -19.87 19.91
CA ILE A 4 -19.03 -21.32 19.84
C ILE A 4 -19.87 -21.91 20.97
N SER A 5 -20.78 -22.82 20.64
CA SER A 5 -21.62 -23.50 21.63
C SER A 5 -21.61 -25.01 21.39
N TYR A 6 -21.65 -25.77 22.49
CA TYR A 6 -21.75 -27.21 22.47
C TYR A 6 -22.73 -27.65 23.57
N THR A 7 -23.59 -28.62 23.25
CA THR A 7 -24.62 -29.10 24.17
C THR A 7 -24.37 -30.57 24.50
N ASP A 8 -24.27 -30.87 25.79
CA ASP A 8 -24.12 -32.22 26.31
C ASP A 8 -24.98 -32.42 27.56
N ILE A 9 -25.14 -33.69 27.96
CA ILE A 9 -25.79 -34.07 29.21
C ILE A 9 -24.88 -33.73 30.39
N ASP A 10 -23.58 -33.97 30.26
CA ASP A 10 -22.59 -33.62 31.28
C ASP A 10 -22.12 -32.16 31.11
N LYS A 11 -22.42 -31.35 32.12
CA LYS A 11 -22.08 -29.92 32.19
C LYS A 11 -20.56 -29.69 32.14
N GLN A 12 -19.77 -30.54 32.79
CA GLN A 12 -18.31 -30.42 32.80
C GLN A 12 -17.74 -30.78 31.44
N LEU A 13 -18.21 -31.88 30.85
CA LEU A 13 -17.81 -32.29 29.50
C LEU A 13 -18.12 -31.21 28.46
N ALA A 14 -19.32 -30.63 28.50
CA ALA A 14 -19.71 -29.58 27.57
C ALA A 14 -18.77 -28.37 27.65
N THR A 15 -18.45 -27.93 28.86
CA THR A 15 -17.55 -26.79 29.13
C THR A 15 -16.13 -27.09 28.64
N ASN A 16 -15.62 -28.27 28.96
CA ASN A 16 -14.27 -28.71 28.56
C ASN A 16 -14.14 -28.81 27.04
N ILE A 17 -15.18 -29.28 26.33
CA ILE A 17 -15.16 -29.36 24.87
C ILE A 17 -15.11 -27.97 24.26
N VAL A 18 -15.96 -27.03 24.71
CA VAL A 18 -15.93 -25.65 24.17
C VAL A 18 -14.57 -25.02 24.42
N ASN A 19 -14.05 -25.06 25.64
CA ASN A 19 -12.75 -24.48 25.96
C ASN A 19 -11.60 -25.16 25.20
N ARG A 20 -11.66 -26.49 25.03
CA ARG A 20 -10.66 -27.22 24.23
C ARG A 20 -10.70 -26.81 22.77
N VAL A 21 -11.88 -26.74 22.16
CA VAL A 21 -12.05 -26.27 20.77
C VAL A 21 -11.55 -24.84 20.62
N THR A 22 -11.87 -23.94 21.55
CA THR A 22 -11.37 -22.57 21.56
C THR A 22 -9.84 -22.51 21.62
N SER A 23 -9.20 -23.30 22.50
CA SER A 23 -7.73 -23.35 22.59
C SER A 23 -7.07 -23.91 21.32
N LEU A 24 -7.68 -24.91 20.67
CA LEU A 24 -7.18 -25.46 19.42
C LEU A 24 -7.32 -24.45 18.28
N LEU A 25 -8.43 -23.71 18.24
CA LEU A 25 -8.61 -22.63 17.28
C LEU A 25 -7.55 -21.55 17.49
N GLU A 26 -7.30 -21.13 18.73
CA GLU A 26 -6.25 -20.17 19.06
C GLU A 26 -4.87 -20.64 18.60
N GLU A 27 -4.51 -21.90 18.83
CA GLU A 27 -3.24 -22.49 18.37
C GLU A 27 -3.12 -22.51 16.84
N GLU A 28 -4.18 -22.90 16.14
CA GLU A 28 -4.18 -22.95 14.67
C GLU A 28 -4.14 -21.54 14.05
N PHE A 29 -4.88 -20.57 14.60
CA PHE A 29 -4.79 -19.18 14.15
C PHE A 29 -3.41 -18.58 14.42
N ALA A 30 -2.77 -18.90 15.55
CA ALA A 30 -1.41 -18.47 15.82
C ALA A 30 -0.39 -19.03 14.81
N LYS A 31 -0.56 -20.30 14.39
CA LYS A 31 0.25 -20.90 13.31
C LYS A 31 0.03 -20.19 11.98
N ILE A 32 -1.23 -19.96 11.61
CA ILE A 32 -1.61 -19.27 10.36
C ILE A 32 -1.04 -17.85 10.34
N ASP A 33 -1.17 -17.10 11.43
CA ASP A 33 -0.65 -15.73 11.55
C ASP A 33 0.88 -15.71 11.38
N LYS A 34 1.59 -16.66 11.99
CA LYS A 34 3.05 -16.79 11.83
C LYS A 34 3.46 -17.06 10.37
N ILE A 35 2.77 -17.97 9.69
CA ILE A 35 3.02 -18.27 8.26
C ILE A 35 2.74 -17.03 7.42
N ARG A 36 1.57 -16.40 7.61
CA ARG A 36 1.16 -15.21 6.86
C ARG A 36 2.16 -14.07 7.04
N ASN A 37 2.65 -13.83 8.26
CA ASN A 37 3.64 -12.79 8.53
C ASN A 37 4.98 -13.12 7.86
N THR A 38 5.38 -14.40 7.83
CA THR A 38 6.60 -14.84 7.14
C THR A 38 6.49 -14.63 5.62
N ASP A 39 5.37 -15.02 5.01
CA ASP A 39 5.12 -14.84 3.58
C ASP A 39 5.02 -13.36 3.20
N GLN A 40 4.36 -12.53 4.02
CA GLN A 40 4.31 -11.08 3.80
C GLN A 40 5.71 -10.45 3.92
N TYR A 41 6.51 -10.90 4.89
CA TYR A 41 7.87 -10.42 5.05
C TYR A 41 8.76 -10.80 3.87
N SER A 42 8.66 -12.02 3.36
CA SER A 42 9.44 -12.44 2.18
C SER A 42 9.05 -11.63 0.94
N VAL A 43 7.76 -11.42 0.70
CA VAL A 43 7.28 -10.61 -0.43
C VAL A 43 7.76 -9.17 -0.37
N ILE A 44 7.76 -8.55 0.82
CA ILE A 44 8.31 -7.18 1.00
C ILE A 44 9.82 -7.18 0.75
N THR A 45 10.54 -8.16 1.28
CA THR A 45 11.99 -8.29 1.12
C THR A 45 12.37 -8.45 -0.36
N ASP A 46 11.66 -9.29 -1.10
CA ASP A 46 11.89 -9.48 -2.54
C ASP A 46 11.67 -8.18 -3.31
N LYS A 47 10.60 -7.45 -2.99
CA LYS A 47 10.33 -6.13 -3.61
C LYS A 47 11.40 -5.11 -3.24
N MET A 48 11.89 -5.11 -2.00
CA MET A 48 12.97 -4.22 -1.57
C MET A 48 14.23 -4.46 -2.39
N SER A 49 14.64 -5.72 -2.58
CA SER A 49 15.81 -6.07 -3.39
C SER A 49 15.68 -5.59 -4.84
N VAL A 50 14.49 -5.73 -5.44
CA VAL A 50 14.24 -5.23 -6.81
C VAL A 50 14.34 -3.69 -6.86
N VAL A 51 13.75 -2.99 -5.90
CA VAL A 51 13.79 -1.52 -5.85
C VAL A 51 15.20 -1.00 -5.56
N GLU A 52 15.96 -1.70 -4.73
CA GLU A 52 17.36 -1.38 -4.43
C GLU A 52 18.23 -1.52 -5.68
N ALA A 53 18.11 -2.62 -6.42
CA ALA A 53 18.82 -2.81 -7.69
C ALA A 53 18.45 -1.74 -8.74
N ASP A 54 17.16 -1.35 -8.81
CA ASP A 54 16.71 -0.25 -9.66
C ASP A 54 17.33 1.09 -9.24
N LEU A 55 17.46 1.34 -7.93
CA LEU A 55 18.04 2.56 -7.37
C LEU A 55 19.54 2.64 -7.65
N GLU A 56 20.27 1.54 -7.44
CA GLU A 56 21.70 1.45 -7.78
C GLU A 56 21.91 1.72 -9.27
N ARG A 57 21.11 1.09 -10.14
CA ARG A 57 21.17 1.34 -11.59
C ARG A 57 20.94 2.80 -11.94
N LEU A 58 19.99 3.48 -11.29
CA LEU A 58 19.73 4.90 -11.52
C LEU A 58 20.86 5.79 -10.98
N GLN A 59 21.46 5.43 -9.85
CA GLN A 59 22.61 6.12 -9.28
C GLN A 59 23.83 6.00 -10.20
N ASP A 60 24.10 4.81 -10.73
CA ASP A 60 25.17 4.56 -11.70
C ASP A 60 24.94 5.38 -12.98
N GLN A 61 23.69 5.45 -13.47
CA GLN A 61 23.35 6.29 -14.62
C GLN A 61 23.57 7.78 -14.34
N ILE A 62 23.28 8.25 -13.13
CA ILE A 62 23.57 9.63 -12.72
C ILE A 62 25.09 9.86 -12.71
N ILE A 63 25.86 8.95 -12.12
CA ILE A 63 27.33 9.06 -12.07
C ILE A 63 27.92 9.03 -13.48
N GLU A 64 27.47 8.13 -14.34
CA GLU A 64 27.89 8.04 -15.74
C GLU A 64 27.56 9.34 -16.49
N PHE A 65 26.36 9.89 -16.31
CA PHE A 65 25.99 11.16 -16.90
C PHE A 65 26.87 12.32 -16.40
N GLN A 66 27.11 12.40 -15.09
CA GLN A 66 27.92 13.44 -14.48
C GLN A 66 29.39 13.34 -14.92
N THR A 67 29.92 12.13 -15.09
CA THR A 67 31.31 11.89 -15.54
C THR A 67 31.46 12.13 -17.04
N LEU A 68 30.54 11.67 -17.87
CA LEU A 68 30.56 11.86 -19.33
C LEU A 68 30.52 13.34 -19.71
N HIS A 69 29.74 14.13 -18.99
CA HIS A 69 29.58 15.55 -19.26
C HIS A 69 30.43 16.45 -18.34
N ASN A 70 31.16 15.85 -17.39
CA ASN A 70 31.92 16.54 -16.35
C ASN A 70 31.07 17.60 -15.59
N ILE A 71 29.80 17.28 -15.35
CA ILE A 71 28.84 18.14 -14.66
C ILE A 71 28.49 17.54 -13.31
N MET A 72 29.14 17.97 -12.24
CA MET A 72 28.69 17.61 -10.89
C MET A 72 27.36 18.31 -10.55
N ASP A 73 27.25 19.58 -10.93
CA ASP A 73 26.08 20.41 -10.73
C ASP A 73 25.86 21.31 -11.96
N VAL A 74 24.71 21.13 -12.62
CA VAL A 74 24.40 21.84 -13.86
C VAL A 74 24.17 23.33 -13.60
N GLU A 75 23.62 23.69 -12.44
CA GLU A 75 23.38 25.07 -12.06
C GLU A 75 24.72 25.81 -11.88
N ILE A 76 25.66 25.20 -11.14
CA ILE A 76 26.99 25.79 -10.90
C ILE A 76 27.76 25.96 -12.22
N VAL A 77 27.75 24.92 -13.07
CA VAL A 77 28.41 24.98 -14.37
C VAL A 77 27.78 26.03 -15.28
N ALA A 78 26.45 26.14 -15.29
CA ALA A 78 25.75 27.15 -16.07
C ALA A 78 26.06 28.57 -15.60
N GLU A 79 26.06 28.83 -14.29
CA GLU A 79 26.41 30.14 -13.72
C GLU A 79 27.84 30.55 -14.10
N GLU A 80 28.82 29.65 -13.95
CA GLU A 80 30.22 29.93 -14.28
C GLU A 80 30.42 30.18 -15.78
N LEU A 81 29.79 29.38 -16.65
CA LEU A 81 29.87 29.57 -18.10
C LEU A 81 29.22 30.88 -18.54
N VAL A 82 28.03 31.22 -18.02
CA VAL A 82 27.35 32.49 -18.31
C VAL A 82 28.19 33.68 -17.86
N LYS A 83 28.84 33.56 -16.70
CA LYS A 83 29.73 34.60 -16.17
C LYS A 83 30.96 34.78 -17.07
N GLN A 84 31.65 33.71 -17.46
CA GLN A 84 32.80 33.79 -18.38
C GLN A 84 32.41 34.39 -19.73
N VAL A 85 31.27 34.00 -20.31
CA VAL A 85 30.77 34.59 -21.56
C VAL A 85 30.51 36.09 -21.38
N SER A 86 29.93 36.50 -20.26
CA SER A 86 29.66 37.91 -19.95
C SER A 86 30.95 38.74 -19.77
N GLU A 87 31.99 38.14 -19.19
CA GLU A 87 33.32 38.75 -19.06
C GLU A 87 33.96 38.97 -20.43
N PHE A 88 33.94 37.95 -21.32
CA PHE A 88 34.44 38.10 -22.68
C PHE A 88 33.64 39.09 -23.52
N GLN A 89 32.31 39.13 -23.37
CA GLN A 89 31.48 40.16 -24.03
C GLN A 89 31.84 41.57 -23.56
N SER A 90 32.13 41.74 -22.27
CA SER A 90 32.58 43.01 -21.71
C SER A 90 33.97 43.41 -22.25
N GLU A 91 34.88 42.45 -22.39
CA GLU A 91 36.19 42.67 -23.00
C GLU A 91 36.09 43.01 -24.49
N LEU A 92 35.21 42.31 -25.21
CA LEU A 92 34.90 42.56 -26.62
C LEU A 92 34.40 44.00 -26.81
N LEU A 93 33.45 44.45 -25.98
CA LEU A 93 32.91 45.81 -26.05
C LEU A 93 34.00 46.86 -25.80
N LYS A 94 34.87 46.65 -24.81
CA LYS A 94 36.00 47.55 -24.55
C LYS A 94 36.91 47.65 -25.78
N LYS A 95 37.19 46.52 -26.43
CA LYS A 95 38.02 46.49 -27.65
C LYS A 95 37.33 47.14 -28.84
N GLU A 96 36.02 46.99 -28.99
CA GLU A 96 35.27 47.68 -30.05
C GLU A 96 35.30 49.20 -29.89
N VAL A 97 35.12 49.70 -28.67
CA VAL A 97 35.26 51.13 -28.36
C VAL A 97 36.69 51.62 -28.62
N GLU A 98 37.71 50.83 -28.25
CA GLU A 98 39.11 51.15 -28.52
C GLU A 98 39.39 51.25 -30.02
N ILE A 99 38.94 50.27 -30.82
CA ILE A 99 39.04 50.27 -32.28
C ILE A 99 38.35 51.49 -32.89
N GLU A 100 37.13 51.81 -32.44
CA GLU A 100 36.38 52.96 -32.94
C GLU A 100 37.09 54.28 -32.61
N SER A 101 37.61 54.41 -31.38
CA SER A 101 38.38 55.58 -30.95
C SER A 101 39.68 55.75 -31.75
N TYR A 102 40.37 54.64 -32.03
CA TYR A 102 41.61 54.62 -32.79
C TYR A 102 41.39 54.99 -34.26
N GLY A 103 40.27 54.54 -34.84
CA GLY A 103 39.85 54.87 -36.21
C GLY A 103 39.47 56.35 -36.40
N LYS A 104 39.07 57.06 -35.33
CA LYS A 104 38.81 58.51 -35.37
C LYS A 104 40.10 59.36 -35.37
N VAL A 105 41.22 58.80 -34.91
CA VAL A 105 42.48 59.53 -34.67
C VAL A 105 43.58 59.17 -35.68
N SER A 106 43.58 57.94 -36.22
CA SER A 106 44.62 57.45 -37.13
C SER A 106 44.12 57.25 -38.58
N ASN A 107 45.04 57.23 -39.55
CA ASN A 107 44.73 56.77 -40.90
C ASN A 107 44.37 55.27 -40.86
N ILE A 108 43.28 54.92 -41.54
CA ILE A 108 42.43 53.72 -41.39
C ILE A 108 43.14 52.34 -41.41
N ARG A 109 44.45 52.23 -41.68
CA ARG A 109 45.19 50.96 -41.74
C ARG A 109 46.67 51.09 -41.39
N ASP A 110 46.97 51.15 -40.11
CA ASP A 110 48.32 51.01 -39.59
C ASP A 110 48.51 49.66 -38.84
N PRO A 111 49.75 49.29 -38.45
CA PRO A 111 49.99 48.07 -37.71
C PRO A 111 49.27 48.00 -36.35
N GLY A 112 48.95 49.15 -35.73
CA GLY A 112 48.25 49.24 -34.46
C GLY A 112 46.77 48.84 -34.59
N TYR A 113 46.10 49.36 -35.62
CA TYR A 113 44.73 48.97 -35.96
C TYR A 113 44.60 47.47 -36.24
N THR A 114 45.55 46.91 -36.99
CA THR A 114 45.56 45.47 -37.32
C THR A 114 45.72 44.61 -36.06
N LYS A 115 46.52 45.06 -35.09
CA LYS A 115 46.66 44.37 -33.80
C LYS A 115 45.35 44.34 -33.02
N LEU A 116 44.63 45.46 -32.95
CA LEU A 116 43.34 45.53 -32.26
C LEU A 116 42.28 44.64 -32.90
N ILE A 117 42.24 44.56 -34.23
CA ILE A 117 41.36 43.64 -34.95
C ILE A 117 41.70 42.18 -34.63
N ASN A 118 42.99 41.82 -34.62
CA ASN A 118 43.42 40.46 -34.27
C ASN A 118 43.05 40.10 -32.81
N GLU A 119 43.16 41.05 -31.87
CA GLU A 119 42.72 40.87 -30.48
C GLU A 119 41.20 40.68 -30.39
N LYS A 120 40.41 41.46 -31.14
CA LYS A 120 38.95 41.28 -31.24
C LYS A 120 38.58 39.89 -31.78
N GLU A 121 39.22 39.47 -32.87
CA GLU A 121 39.00 38.15 -33.47
C GLU A 121 39.40 37.03 -32.50
N ALA A 122 40.45 37.20 -31.70
CA ALA A 122 40.81 36.23 -30.67
C ALA A 122 39.72 36.09 -29.60
N ILE A 123 39.10 37.20 -29.16
CA ILE A 123 37.99 37.19 -28.20
C ILE A 123 36.74 36.53 -28.81
N LEU A 124 36.39 36.86 -30.06
CA LEU A 124 35.26 36.22 -30.77
C LEU A 124 35.45 34.71 -30.93
N ASN A 125 36.68 34.28 -31.22
CA ASN A 125 37.02 32.86 -31.26
C ASN A 125 36.93 32.22 -29.87
N ALA A 126 37.33 32.91 -28.80
CA ALA A 126 37.19 32.40 -27.43
C ALA A 126 35.72 32.22 -27.03
N ILE A 127 34.85 33.20 -27.33
CA ILE A 127 33.40 33.10 -27.11
C ILE A 127 32.81 31.94 -27.91
N SER A 128 33.14 31.84 -29.20
CA SER A 128 32.61 30.78 -30.07
C SER A 128 33.03 29.39 -29.59
N LYS A 129 34.29 29.24 -29.15
CA LYS A 129 34.77 27.97 -28.59
C LYS A 129 34.08 27.63 -27.27
N LEU A 130 33.79 28.61 -26.40
CA LEU A 130 33.03 28.37 -25.16
C LEU A 130 31.56 27.98 -25.44
N GLU A 131 30.89 28.68 -26.36
CA GLU A 131 29.51 28.36 -26.74
C GLU A 131 29.39 26.95 -27.35
N ASN A 132 30.42 26.50 -28.07
CA ASN A 132 30.47 25.20 -28.72
C ASN A 132 31.09 24.09 -27.83
N GLY A 133 31.52 24.40 -26.60
CA GLY A 133 32.13 23.41 -25.69
C GLY A 133 33.53 22.94 -26.11
N GLU A 134 34.26 23.75 -26.89
CA GLU A 134 35.63 23.48 -27.34
C GLU A 134 36.71 24.06 -26.39
N VAL A 135 36.31 24.84 -25.37
CA VAL A 135 37.20 25.34 -24.31
C VAL A 135 36.88 24.67 -22.98
N GLY A 136 37.86 23.95 -22.44
CA GLY A 136 37.72 23.21 -21.19
C GLY A 136 37.00 21.87 -21.37
N ASP A 137 36.76 21.19 -20.25
CA ASP A 137 36.03 19.91 -20.21
C ASP A 137 34.55 20.19 -19.90
N TYR A 138 33.98 21.22 -20.54
CA TYR A 138 32.61 21.68 -20.31
C TYR A 138 31.73 21.42 -21.54
N PRO A 139 30.46 21.04 -21.34
CA PRO A 139 29.54 20.85 -22.44
C PRO A 139 29.14 22.19 -23.09
N PRO A 140 28.64 22.16 -24.35
CA PRO A 140 28.21 23.37 -25.04
C PRO A 140 27.12 24.11 -24.28
N VAL A 141 27.22 25.45 -24.20
CA VAL A 141 26.25 26.30 -23.49
C VAL A 141 24.81 26.09 -23.99
N LYS A 142 24.66 25.83 -25.29
CA LYS A 142 23.36 25.56 -25.95
C LYS A 142 22.69 24.27 -25.47
N ASP A 143 23.48 23.29 -25.04
CA ASP A 143 23.01 21.99 -24.61
C ASP A 143 22.76 21.92 -23.10
N LEU A 144 23.25 22.89 -22.31
CA LEU A 144 23.07 22.94 -20.87
C LEU A 144 21.60 22.79 -20.42
N PRO A 145 20.60 23.49 -21.01
CA PRO A 145 19.21 23.32 -20.59
C PRO A 145 18.68 21.90 -20.83
N ARG A 146 19.13 21.24 -21.91
CA ARG A 146 18.76 19.85 -22.21
C ARG A 146 19.38 18.90 -21.18
N LEU A 147 20.67 19.08 -20.89
CA LEU A 147 21.40 18.28 -19.90
C LEU A 147 20.83 18.47 -18.48
N ALA A 148 20.46 19.69 -18.11
CA ALA A 148 19.79 20.01 -16.85
C ALA A 148 18.48 19.24 -16.70
N LEU A 149 17.65 19.25 -17.74
CA LEU A 149 16.38 18.54 -17.75
C LEU A 149 16.56 17.03 -17.64
N GLU A 150 17.54 16.46 -18.34
CA GLU A 150 17.85 15.04 -18.31
C GLU A 150 18.36 14.58 -16.94
N LEU A 151 19.32 15.31 -16.36
CA LEU A 151 19.80 15.04 -15.00
C LEU A 151 18.68 15.16 -13.97
N THR A 152 17.82 16.16 -14.11
CA THR A 152 16.67 16.35 -13.20
C THR A 152 15.68 15.19 -13.32
N LYS A 153 15.47 14.63 -14.52
CA LYS A 153 14.62 13.43 -14.69
C LYS A 153 15.24 12.22 -13.99
N LEU A 154 16.53 11.96 -14.20
CA LEU A 154 17.24 10.85 -13.54
C LEU A 154 17.19 10.98 -12.02
N LYS A 155 17.51 12.16 -11.49
CA LYS A 155 17.43 12.45 -10.04
C LYS A 155 16.02 12.25 -9.50
N ARG A 156 14.99 12.74 -10.21
CA ARG A 156 13.60 12.57 -9.79
C ARG A 156 13.17 11.10 -9.79
N GLU A 157 13.58 10.32 -10.78
CA GLU A 157 13.31 8.87 -10.83
C GLU A 157 14.00 8.15 -9.67
N ALA A 158 15.26 8.48 -9.38
CA ALA A 158 16.00 7.97 -8.23
C ALA A 158 15.31 8.34 -6.90
N ASP A 159 14.84 9.59 -6.75
CA ASP A 159 14.12 10.04 -5.57
C ASP A 159 12.80 9.28 -5.36
N VAL A 160 12.03 9.04 -6.44
CA VAL A 160 10.80 8.25 -6.37
C VAL A 160 11.10 6.83 -5.89
N LYS A 161 12.16 6.20 -6.44
CA LYS A 161 12.58 4.86 -6.02
C LYS A 161 13.08 4.85 -4.58
N LEU A 162 13.81 5.87 -4.15
CA LEU A 162 14.27 6.02 -2.77
C LEU A 162 13.11 6.15 -1.79
N VAL A 163 12.08 6.94 -2.12
CA VAL A 163 10.87 7.06 -1.30
C VAL A 163 10.13 5.72 -1.22
N ALA A 164 10.01 5.01 -2.34
CA ALA A 164 9.41 3.67 -2.36
C ALA A 164 10.20 2.67 -1.50
N TYR A 165 11.54 2.67 -1.60
CA TYR A 165 12.41 1.85 -0.77
C TYR A 165 12.22 2.15 0.72
N LYS A 166 12.24 3.43 1.11
CA LYS A 166 12.00 3.85 2.51
C LYS A 166 10.64 3.38 3.03
N ALA A 167 9.60 3.47 2.21
CA ALA A 167 8.27 3.00 2.57
C ALA A 167 8.24 1.48 2.79
N LEU A 168 8.92 0.69 1.94
CA LEU A 168 9.03 -0.75 2.10
C LEU A 168 9.83 -1.13 3.36
N VAL A 169 10.94 -0.44 3.64
CA VAL A 169 11.71 -0.61 4.88
C VAL A 169 10.80 -0.36 6.09
N GLN A 170 10.09 0.76 6.11
CA GLN A 170 9.16 1.09 7.20
C GLN A 170 8.07 0.05 7.37
N GLN A 171 7.51 -0.47 6.27
CA GLN A 171 6.50 -1.52 6.31
C GLN A 171 7.09 -2.83 6.85
N SER A 172 8.32 -3.17 6.49
CA SER A 172 9.01 -4.38 6.99
C SER A 172 9.25 -4.31 8.51
N GLU A 173 9.67 -3.15 9.03
CA GLU A 173 9.86 -2.93 10.46
C GLU A 173 8.53 -2.96 11.23
N THR A 174 7.49 -2.35 10.65
CA THR A 174 6.13 -2.43 11.21
C THR A 174 5.66 -3.90 11.29
N LEU A 175 5.92 -4.70 10.24
CA LEU A 175 5.55 -6.10 10.22
C LEU A 175 6.29 -6.91 11.28
N LYS A 176 7.59 -6.67 11.48
CA LYS A 176 8.38 -7.29 12.57
C LYS A 176 7.77 -6.97 13.94
N LEU A 177 7.45 -5.70 14.20
CA LEU A 177 6.83 -5.27 15.45
C LEU A 177 5.46 -5.93 15.66
N THR A 178 4.64 -6.06 14.61
CA THR A 178 3.34 -6.76 14.73
C THR A 178 3.48 -8.27 14.89
N ALA A 179 4.55 -8.88 14.36
CA ALA A 179 4.83 -10.30 14.53
C ALA A 179 5.36 -10.63 15.93
N GLU A 180 6.08 -9.69 16.56
CA GLU A 180 6.50 -9.79 17.97
C GLU A 180 5.38 -9.39 18.94
N GLY A 181 4.44 -8.54 18.50
CA GLY A 181 3.26 -8.15 19.26
C GLY A 181 2.19 -9.24 19.32
N THR A 182 1.43 -9.28 20.42
CA THR A 182 0.30 -10.21 20.67
C THR A 182 -0.96 -9.90 19.83
N GLY A 183 -0.80 -9.33 18.63
CA GLY A 183 -1.88 -9.05 17.69
C GLY A 183 -2.35 -10.32 16.97
N SER A 184 -2.81 -11.32 17.72
CA SER A 184 -3.42 -12.52 17.16
C SER A 184 -4.72 -12.15 16.45
N THR A 185 -4.92 -12.66 15.23
CA THR A 185 -6.18 -12.50 14.48
C THR A 185 -7.36 -13.10 15.26
N PHE A 186 -7.09 -14.05 16.16
CA PHE A 186 -8.07 -14.68 17.04
C PHE A 186 -7.85 -14.27 18.50
N GLN A 187 -8.84 -13.61 19.09
CA GLN A 187 -8.85 -13.22 20.49
C GLN A 187 -10.06 -13.83 21.20
N VAL A 188 -9.79 -14.56 22.28
CA VAL A 188 -10.83 -15.08 23.16
C VAL A 188 -11.28 -13.95 24.10
N LEU A 189 -12.53 -13.52 23.96
CA LEU A 189 -13.11 -12.49 24.84
C LEU A 189 -13.56 -13.08 26.18
N GLU A 190 -14.11 -14.29 26.14
CA GLU A 190 -14.66 -14.98 27.30
C GLU A 190 -14.54 -16.49 27.09
N TYR A 191 -14.10 -17.20 28.12
CA TYR A 191 -14.07 -18.66 28.14
C TYR A 191 -15.41 -19.21 28.60
N ALA A 192 -15.74 -20.44 28.18
CA ALA A 192 -16.98 -21.07 28.62
C ALA A 192 -16.89 -21.43 30.11
N GLU A 193 -17.91 -21.02 30.87
CA GLU A 193 -18.13 -21.41 32.26
C GLU A 193 -19.13 -22.57 32.36
N VAL A 194 -19.09 -23.29 33.48
CA VAL A 194 -19.99 -24.41 33.71
C VAL A 194 -21.43 -23.91 33.87
N PRO A 195 -22.38 -24.38 33.04
CA PRO A 195 -23.74 -23.84 33.06
C PRO A 195 -24.48 -24.20 34.35
N GLU A 196 -24.98 -23.18 35.04
CA GLU A 196 -25.80 -23.36 36.25
C GLU A 196 -27.15 -24.00 35.90
N MET A 197 -27.78 -23.52 34.83
CA MET A 197 -29.08 -23.97 34.35
C MET A 197 -28.97 -24.83 33.10
N LYS A 198 -29.81 -25.86 33.01
CA LYS A 198 -29.89 -26.71 31.81
C LYS A 198 -30.53 -25.96 30.64
N SER A 199 -30.00 -26.18 29.43
CA SER A 199 -30.55 -25.58 28.19
C SER A 199 -31.94 -26.15 27.83
N GLY A 200 -32.22 -27.42 28.14
CA GLY A 200 -33.55 -28.00 27.95
C GLY A 200 -33.68 -29.47 28.38
N PRO A 201 -34.88 -30.07 28.25
CA PRO A 201 -36.18 -29.42 28.16
C PRO A 201 -36.62 -28.88 29.53
N SER A 202 -37.33 -27.76 29.55
CA SER A 202 -37.92 -27.22 30.78
C SER A 202 -39.02 -28.17 31.26
N ARG A 203 -38.82 -28.79 32.43
CA ARG A 203 -39.76 -29.79 32.99
C ARG A 203 -41.18 -29.20 33.10
N GLY A 204 -41.30 -27.91 33.44
CA GLY A 204 -42.58 -27.20 33.51
C GLY A 204 -43.33 -27.13 32.18
N LYS A 205 -42.66 -26.76 31.07
CA LYS A 205 -43.31 -26.73 29.75
C LYS A 205 -43.77 -28.11 29.32
N LEU A 206 -42.96 -29.15 29.57
CA LEU A 206 -43.33 -30.54 29.31
C LEU A 206 -44.59 -30.94 30.09
N VAL A 207 -44.65 -30.65 31.39
CA VAL A 207 -45.81 -30.97 32.23
C VAL A 207 -47.06 -30.25 31.76
N ILE A 208 -46.98 -28.96 31.43
CA ILE A 208 -48.12 -28.20 30.89
C ILE A 208 -48.63 -28.83 29.59
N ILE A 209 -47.73 -29.09 28.62
CA ILE A 209 -48.11 -29.67 27.32
C ILE A 209 -48.78 -31.04 27.50
N VAL A 210 -48.19 -31.91 28.32
CA VAL A 210 -48.74 -33.26 28.57
C VAL A 210 -50.08 -33.19 29.31
N THR A 211 -50.25 -32.26 30.25
CA THR A 211 -51.49 -32.09 31.02
C THR A 211 -52.63 -31.61 30.12
N PHE A 212 -52.39 -30.59 29.29
CA PHE A 212 -53.37 -30.12 28.32
C PHE A 212 -53.72 -31.19 27.28
N ALA A 213 -52.71 -31.88 26.74
CA ALA A 213 -52.94 -32.99 25.82
C ALA A 213 -53.83 -34.08 26.47
N GLY A 214 -53.48 -34.52 27.68
CA GLY A 214 -54.27 -35.50 28.43
C GLY A 214 -55.71 -35.05 28.72
N PHE A 215 -55.90 -33.77 29.04
CA PHE A 215 -57.23 -33.18 29.25
C PHE A 215 -58.08 -33.19 27.97
N PHE A 216 -57.52 -32.78 26.83
CA PHE A 216 -58.22 -32.84 25.54
C PHE A 216 -58.57 -34.29 25.15
N PHE A 217 -57.64 -35.23 25.36
CA PHE A 217 -57.90 -36.65 25.11
C PHE A 217 -59.01 -37.19 26.01
N SER A 218 -59.09 -36.76 27.27
CA SER A 218 -60.17 -37.13 28.19
C SER A 218 -61.53 -36.62 27.71
N ILE A 219 -61.63 -35.35 27.31
CA ILE A 219 -62.87 -34.78 26.74
C ILE A 219 -63.28 -35.54 25.48
N PHE A 220 -62.34 -35.79 24.55
CA PHE A 220 -62.60 -36.55 23.34
C PHE A 220 -63.12 -37.96 23.65
N PHE A 221 -62.53 -38.62 24.65
CA PHE A 221 -62.94 -39.96 25.09
C PHE A 221 -64.36 -39.96 25.69
N VAL A 222 -64.73 -38.92 26.46
CA VAL A 222 -66.10 -38.78 26.99
C VAL A 222 -67.10 -38.58 25.86
N PHE A 223 -66.83 -37.70 24.89
CA PHE A 223 -67.71 -37.53 23.73
C PHE A 223 -67.84 -38.80 22.89
N LEU A 224 -66.75 -39.54 22.70
CA LEU A 224 -66.78 -40.80 21.96
C LEU A 224 -67.62 -41.86 22.70
N LYS A 225 -67.47 -41.95 24.02
CA LYS A 225 -68.28 -42.82 24.87
C LYS A 225 -69.76 -42.43 24.84
N GLU A 226 -70.06 -41.14 24.95
CA GLU A 226 -71.43 -40.62 24.89
C GLU A 226 -72.05 -40.84 23.51
N ALA A 227 -71.31 -40.59 22.42
CA ALA A 227 -71.76 -40.89 21.06
C ALA A 227 -72.08 -42.38 20.87
N TRP A 228 -71.22 -43.27 21.38
CA TRP A 228 -71.49 -44.71 21.38
C TRP A 228 -72.73 -45.09 22.20
N MET A 229 -72.91 -44.49 23.38
CA MET A 229 -74.05 -44.77 24.24
C MET A 229 -75.36 -44.21 23.65
N ASN A 230 -75.30 -43.03 23.02
CA ASN A 230 -76.43 -42.38 22.38
C ASN A 230 -76.83 -43.08 21.06
N ILE A 231 -75.87 -43.58 20.27
CA ILE A 231 -76.16 -44.48 19.12
C ILE A 231 -76.89 -45.75 19.58
N LYS A 232 -76.57 -46.25 20.78
CA LYS A 232 -77.22 -47.44 21.33
C LYS A 232 -78.65 -47.16 21.84
N ASN A 233 -78.92 -45.94 22.32
CA ASN A 233 -80.18 -45.58 22.97
C ASN A 233 -81.17 -44.82 22.07
N ASP A 234 -80.74 -44.28 20.92
CA ASP A 234 -81.58 -43.50 19.99
C ASP A 234 -81.93 -44.31 18.72
N PRO A 235 -83.16 -44.86 18.60
CA PRO A 235 -83.57 -45.73 17.48
C PRO A 235 -83.63 -45.01 16.11
N GLU A 236 -83.69 -43.68 16.05
CA GLU A 236 -83.66 -42.93 14.78
C GLU A 236 -82.25 -42.77 14.19
N LYS A 237 -81.20 -42.68 15.02
CA LYS A 237 -79.81 -42.59 14.53
C LYS A 237 -79.25 -43.95 14.10
N MET A 238 -79.74 -45.03 14.71
CA MET A 238 -79.41 -46.39 14.31
C MET A 238 -79.94 -46.73 12.90
N LYS A 239 -81.05 -46.10 12.46
CA LYS A 239 -81.54 -46.18 11.07
C LYS A 239 -80.63 -45.44 10.07
N ARG A 240 -80.15 -44.24 10.42
CA ARG A 240 -79.24 -43.46 9.56
C ARG A 240 -77.85 -44.09 9.41
N LEU A 241 -77.34 -44.74 10.46
CA LEU A 241 -76.08 -45.52 10.40
C LEU A 241 -76.21 -46.83 9.62
N ARG A 242 -77.42 -47.39 9.51
CA ARG A 242 -77.72 -48.58 8.71
C ARG A 242 -78.04 -48.28 7.23
N GLY A 243 -78.06 -47.00 6.82
CA GLY A 243 -78.20 -46.63 5.42
C GLY A 243 -79.58 -46.90 4.82
N GLU A 244 -80.66 -46.70 5.58
CA GLU A 244 -82.02 -46.64 5.02
C GLU A 244 -82.66 -45.28 5.35
N LYS A 245 -83.30 -44.68 4.34
CA LYS A 245 -83.85 -43.31 4.34
C LYS A 245 -84.76 -43.01 5.54
#